data_AF-A0A084VBP0-F1
#
_entry.id   AF-A0A084VBP0-F1
#
_cell.length_a   1.000
_cell.length_b   1.000
_cell.length_c   1.000
_cell.angle_alpha   90.00
_cell.angle_beta   90.00
_cell.angle_gamma   90.00
#
_symmetry.space_group_name_H-M   'P 1'
#
loop_
_entity.id
_entity.type
_entity.pdbx_description
1 polymer ?
#
loop_
_entity_poly.entity_id
_entity_poly.type
_entity_poly.pdbx_seq_one_letter_code
_entity_poly.pdbx_strand_id
1 'polypeptide(L)'
;MGRKPSNKNPPFFSHEFVIQNHADIVSCFAMIFVVGIMLQPTQSVASTFIALRHNVSGADPSQENPAGEQYLYTSGWKDACAVFFYTLICIIMHAILQEYVLDKISKKLHLSKFKLSRFNESGQLVVFYVMSFLWGLDLIVREQYIGNLQRLWEGYPEHPMIFLHKLFFIIQLAYYAHILPELYFQKVKRDEQKPKIQHAVGGFLLIGAAYFLG
;
A
#
# COMPACT_ATOMS: atom_id res chain seq x y z
N MET A 1 17.68 -32.96 31.96
CA MET A 1 18.52 -32.10 31.11
C MET A 1 17.80 -30.78 30.89
N GLY A 2 18.25 -29.73 31.57
CA GLY A 2 17.56 -28.44 31.63
C GLY A 2 17.55 -27.71 30.28
N ARG A 3 16.37 -27.30 29.83
CA ARG A 3 16.16 -26.44 28.67
C ARG A 3 16.68 -25.05 29.05
N LYS A 4 17.86 -24.68 28.54
CA LYS A 4 18.45 -23.34 28.72
C LYS A 4 17.42 -22.27 28.32
N PRO A 5 17.32 -21.15 29.06
CA PRO A 5 16.44 -20.05 28.70
C PRO A 5 16.86 -19.51 27.33
N SER A 6 15.92 -19.53 26.38
CA SER A 6 16.09 -18.94 25.05
C SER A 6 16.54 -17.49 25.24
N ASN A 7 17.72 -17.16 24.70
CA ASN A 7 18.28 -15.82 24.74
C ASN A 7 17.24 -14.86 24.15
N LYS A 8 16.77 -13.90 24.95
CA LYS A 8 15.62 -13.03 24.59
C LYS A 8 15.87 -12.20 23.33
N ASN A 9 17.12 -12.10 22.89
CA ASN A 9 17.52 -11.40 21.67
C ASN A 9 18.08 -12.43 20.68
N PRO A 10 17.40 -12.69 19.55
CA PRO A 10 17.94 -13.55 18.51
C PRO A 10 19.21 -12.93 17.92
N PRO A 11 20.15 -13.74 17.39
CA PRO A 11 21.38 -13.20 16.80
C PRO A 11 21.07 -12.25 15.65
N PHE A 12 21.87 -11.18 15.52
CA PHE A 12 21.76 -10.20 14.44
C PHE A 12 21.76 -10.91 13.08
N PHE A 13 20.89 -10.48 12.15
CA PHE A 13 20.65 -11.08 10.83
C PHE A 13 20.04 -12.49 10.81
N SER A 14 19.63 -13.04 11.97
CA SER A 14 18.81 -14.25 11.95
C SER A 14 17.42 -13.98 11.37
N HIS A 15 16.80 -15.04 10.84
CA HIS A 15 15.43 -15.00 10.33
C HIS A 15 14.41 -14.51 11.38
N GLU A 16 14.69 -14.77 12.66
CA GLU A 16 13.89 -14.28 13.79
C GLU A 16 14.08 -12.77 14.03
N PHE A 17 15.32 -12.28 13.90
CA PHE A 17 15.63 -10.85 14.04
C PHE A 17 14.93 -10.01 12.97
N VAL A 18 14.99 -10.45 11.69
CA VAL A 18 14.34 -9.74 10.58
C VAL A 18 12.83 -9.67 10.78
N ILE A 19 12.21 -10.77 11.21
CA ILE A 19 10.76 -10.80 11.46
C ILE A 19 10.38 -9.87 12.61
N GLN A 20 11.14 -9.85 13.70
CA GLN A 20 10.81 -9.01 14.85
C GLN A 20 10.97 -7.51 14.58
N ASN A 21 11.95 -7.14 13.75
CA ASN A 21 12.28 -5.73 13.46
C ASN A 21 11.85 -5.31 12.04
N HIS A 22 10.92 -6.05 11.40
CA HIS A 22 10.57 -5.81 10.00
C HIS A 22 10.07 -4.38 9.75
N ALA A 23 9.28 -3.82 10.67
CA ALA A 23 8.78 -2.44 10.58
C ALA A 23 9.93 -1.42 10.53
N ASP A 24 10.92 -1.56 11.43
CA ASP A 24 12.07 -0.67 11.49
C ASP A 24 12.99 -0.84 10.29
N ILE A 25 13.26 -2.07 9.86
CA ILE A 25 14.10 -2.37 8.68
C ILE A 25 13.46 -1.80 7.41
N VAL A 26 12.17 -2.03 7.22
CA VAL A 26 11.42 -1.53 6.06
C VAL A 26 11.31 -0.01 6.10
N SER A 27 11.13 0.58 7.29
CA SER A 27 11.16 2.03 7.49
C SER A 27 12.51 2.63 7.11
N CYS A 28 13.62 2.05 7.56
CA CYS A 28 14.96 2.46 7.14
C CYS A 28 15.13 2.40 5.63
N PHE A 29 14.63 1.34 4.98
CA PHE A 29 14.69 1.21 3.52
C PHE A 29 13.83 2.25 2.80
N ALA A 30 12.61 2.52 3.28
CA ALA A 30 11.75 3.58 2.75
C ALA A 30 12.40 4.97 2.91
N MET A 31 13.11 5.20 4.03
CA MET A 31 13.81 6.45 4.33
C MET A 31 14.91 6.77 3.32
N ILE A 32 15.55 5.76 2.71
CA ILE A 32 16.55 5.97 1.65
C ILE A 32 15.93 6.73 0.47
N PHE A 33 14.70 6.41 0.09
CA PHE A 33 14.02 7.12 -0.99
C PHE A 33 13.62 8.54 -0.58
N VAL A 34 13.16 8.73 0.66
CA VAL A 34 12.79 10.06 1.19
C VAL A 34 14.00 10.98 1.24
N VAL A 35 15.11 10.52 1.82
CA VAL A 35 16.37 11.28 1.85
C VAL A 35 16.93 11.47 0.44
N GLY A 36 16.77 10.47 -0.43
CA GLY A 36 17.18 10.55 -1.84
C GLY A 36 16.49 11.66 -2.63
N ILE A 37 15.28 12.08 -2.24
CA ILE A 37 14.62 13.26 -2.83
C ILE A 37 15.27 14.57 -2.37
N MET A 38 15.76 14.63 -1.13
CA MET A 38 16.38 15.84 -0.57
C MET A 38 17.76 16.13 -1.18
N LEU A 39 18.40 15.14 -1.80
CA LEU A 39 19.70 15.26 -2.43
C LEU A 39 19.55 15.43 -3.95
N GLN A 40 20.00 16.57 -4.49
CA GLN A 40 19.95 16.88 -5.93
C GLN A 40 20.44 15.75 -6.86
N PRO A 41 21.58 15.07 -6.62
CA PRO A 41 22.06 14.04 -7.56
C PRO A 41 21.19 12.78 -7.59
N THR A 42 20.45 12.48 -6.52
CA THR A 42 19.61 11.28 -6.41
C THR A 42 18.12 11.56 -6.62
N GLN A 43 17.74 12.84 -6.68
CA GLN A 43 16.34 13.28 -6.72
C GLN A 43 15.57 12.71 -7.93
N SER A 44 16.18 12.64 -9.11
CA SER A 44 15.53 12.09 -10.32
C SER A 44 15.20 10.61 -10.17
N VAL A 45 16.08 9.84 -9.53
CA VAL A 45 15.90 8.41 -9.28
C VAL A 45 14.87 8.21 -8.17
N ALA A 46 15.05 8.88 -7.02
CA ALA A 46 14.17 8.74 -5.87
C ALA A 46 12.72 9.19 -6.15
N SER A 47 12.55 10.28 -6.91
CA SER A 47 11.22 10.75 -7.33
C SER A 47 10.48 9.74 -8.21
N THR A 48 11.19 8.83 -8.90
CA THR A 48 10.55 7.77 -9.70
C THR A 48 9.79 6.77 -8.84
N PHE A 49 10.17 6.60 -7.58
CA PHE A 49 9.51 5.71 -6.64
C PHE A 49 8.40 6.40 -5.85
N ILE A 50 8.48 7.71 -5.64
CA ILE A 50 7.56 8.42 -4.75
C ILE A 50 6.48 9.19 -5.52
N ALA A 51 6.85 9.87 -6.60
CA ALA A 51 5.93 10.71 -7.36
C ALA A 51 5.13 9.86 -8.36
N LEU A 52 3.83 10.18 -8.50
CA LEU A 52 3.01 9.61 -9.57
C LEU A 52 3.55 10.04 -10.93
N ARG A 53 3.69 9.10 -11.85
CA ARG A 53 4.22 9.33 -13.20
C ARG A 53 3.09 9.44 -14.23
N HIS A 54 3.45 9.73 -15.48
CA HIS A 54 2.52 9.81 -16.62
C HIS A 54 1.52 10.96 -16.51
N ASN A 55 1.98 12.18 -16.22
CA ASN A 55 1.15 13.37 -16.36
C ASN A 55 0.98 13.73 -17.84
N VAL A 56 -0.25 13.95 -18.27
CA VAL A 56 -0.61 14.20 -19.69
C VAL A 56 -0.99 15.66 -19.93
N SER A 57 -1.66 16.29 -18.97
CA SER A 57 -2.05 17.70 -19.03
C SER A 57 -1.91 18.29 -17.64
N GLY A 58 -1.54 19.56 -17.55
CA GLY A 58 -1.29 20.27 -16.29
C GLY A 58 -0.15 21.26 -16.44
N ALA A 59 -0.37 22.47 -15.94
CA ALA A 59 0.55 23.59 -16.04
C ALA A 59 0.73 24.19 -14.65
N ASP A 60 1.98 24.41 -14.26
CA ASP A 60 2.28 25.12 -13.01
C ASP A 60 1.68 26.54 -13.07
N PRO A 61 1.29 27.12 -11.92
CA PRO A 61 0.83 28.50 -11.85
C PRO A 61 1.84 29.44 -12.52
N SER A 62 1.40 30.12 -13.57
CA SER A 62 2.21 31.08 -14.32
C SER A 62 1.63 32.48 -14.16
N GLN A 63 2.38 33.49 -14.58
CA GLN A 63 1.90 34.87 -14.58
C GLN A 63 0.63 35.05 -15.46
N GLU A 64 0.47 34.18 -16.47
CA GLU A 64 -0.68 34.17 -17.38
C GLU A 64 -1.84 33.29 -16.87
N ASN A 65 -1.53 32.25 -16.08
CA ASN A 65 -2.54 31.39 -15.45
C ASN A 65 -2.24 31.21 -13.95
N PRO A 66 -2.75 32.11 -13.08
CA PRO A 66 -2.41 32.13 -11.65
C PRO A 66 -2.88 30.90 -10.86
N ALA A 67 -3.85 30.16 -11.40
CA ALA A 67 -4.39 28.95 -10.79
C ALA A 67 -3.67 27.67 -11.24
N GLY A 68 -2.89 27.73 -12.32
CA GLY A 68 -2.37 26.55 -13.01
C GLY A 68 -3.49 25.70 -13.64
N GLU A 69 -3.11 24.60 -14.30
CA GLU A 69 -4.04 23.60 -14.80
C GLU A 69 -3.91 22.31 -13.99
N GLN A 70 -5.05 21.66 -13.73
CA GLN A 70 -5.06 20.42 -12.97
C GLN A 70 -4.29 19.32 -13.68
N TYR A 71 -3.35 18.68 -12.97
CA TYR A 71 -2.61 17.55 -13.50
C TYR A 71 -3.51 16.33 -13.70
N LEU A 72 -3.61 15.87 -14.94
CA LEU A 72 -4.24 14.61 -15.33
C LEU A 72 -3.18 13.55 -15.61
N TYR A 73 -3.47 12.31 -15.25
CA TYR A 73 -2.55 11.20 -15.31
C TYR A 73 -3.13 10.02 -16.05
N THR A 74 -2.31 9.28 -16.78
CA THR A 74 -2.70 8.01 -17.42
C THR A 74 -2.04 6.82 -16.75
N SER A 75 -2.53 5.62 -17.03
CA SER A 75 -1.92 4.38 -16.55
C SER A 75 -0.60 4.12 -17.29
N GLY A 76 0.40 3.56 -16.61
CA GLY A 76 1.65 3.20 -17.30
C GLY A 76 2.59 2.34 -16.48
N TRP A 77 3.48 1.61 -17.17
CA TRP A 77 4.35 0.61 -16.55
C TRP A 77 5.34 1.19 -15.53
N LYS A 78 5.74 2.46 -15.67
CA LYS A 78 6.65 3.13 -14.71
C LYS A 78 6.00 3.32 -13.33
N ASP A 79 4.68 3.17 -13.23
CA ASP A 79 3.98 3.23 -11.94
C ASP A 79 4.31 2.00 -11.06
N ALA A 80 4.94 0.95 -11.61
CA ALA A 80 5.44 -0.18 -10.83
C ALA A 80 6.44 0.25 -9.73
N CYS A 81 7.25 1.29 -9.98
CA CYS A 81 8.15 1.86 -8.97
C CYS A 81 7.36 2.51 -7.82
N ALA A 82 6.26 3.20 -8.14
CA ALA A 82 5.36 3.76 -7.14
C ALA A 82 4.67 2.65 -6.34
N VAL A 83 4.09 1.64 -7.00
CA VAL A 83 3.49 0.47 -6.33
C VAL A 83 4.48 -0.19 -5.38
N PHE A 84 5.73 -0.37 -5.78
CA PHE A 84 6.78 -0.90 -4.91
C PHE A 84 7.01 -0.04 -3.66
N PHE A 85 7.20 1.28 -3.83
CA PHE A 85 7.40 2.18 -2.70
C PHE A 85 6.19 2.19 -1.75
N TYR A 86 4.97 2.33 -2.28
CA TYR A 86 3.76 2.31 -1.47
C TYR A 86 3.52 0.94 -0.81
N THR A 87 4.04 -0.16 -1.38
CA THR A 87 4.03 -1.47 -0.71
C THR A 87 4.84 -1.44 0.59
N LEU A 88 6.02 -0.79 0.57
CA LEU A 88 6.83 -0.59 1.79
C LEU A 88 6.06 0.22 2.83
N ILE A 89 5.39 1.30 2.39
CA ILE A 89 4.54 2.11 3.27
C ILE A 89 3.39 1.29 3.84
N CYS A 90 2.74 0.44 3.04
CA CYS A 90 1.69 -0.47 3.53
C CYS A 90 2.21 -1.44 4.60
N ILE A 91 3.42 -2.00 4.44
CA ILE A 91 4.03 -2.86 5.48
C ILE A 91 4.24 -2.09 6.79
N ILE A 92 4.77 -0.86 6.72
CA ILE A 92 4.98 -0.01 7.90
C ILE A 92 3.64 0.33 8.57
N MET A 93 2.64 0.74 7.79
CA MET A 93 1.31 1.06 8.28
C MET A 93 0.60 -0.14 8.89
N HIS A 94 0.75 -1.32 8.30
CA HIS A 94 0.22 -2.58 8.84
C HIS A 94 0.81 -2.86 10.23
N ALA A 95 2.14 -2.76 10.36
CA ALA A 95 2.82 -2.98 11.63
C ALA A 95 2.37 -1.96 12.71
N ILE A 96 2.27 -0.68 12.35
CA ILE A 96 1.78 0.38 13.25
C ILE A 96 0.34 0.08 13.67
N LEU A 97 -0.56 -0.25 12.74
CA LEU A 97 -1.95 -0.54 13.07
C LEU A 97 -2.06 -1.76 13.99
N GLN A 98 -1.22 -2.77 13.76
CA GLN A 98 -1.18 -3.96 14.61
C GLN A 98 -0.76 -3.61 16.03
N GLU A 99 0.36 -2.90 16.20
CA GLU A 99 0.92 -2.58 17.52
C GLU A 99 0.06 -1.59 18.31
N TYR A 100 -0.38 -0.51 17.66
CA TYR A 100 -1.05 0.62 18.33
C TYR A 100 -2.55 0.44 18.48
N VAL A 101 -3.21 -0.30 17.59
CA VAL A 101 -4.67 -0.44 17.60
C VAL A 101 -5.07 -1.87 17.96
N LEU A 102 -4.71 -2.85 17.14
CA LEU A 102 -5.25 -4.21 17.26
C LEU A 102 -4.75 -4.92 18.51
N ASP A 103 -3.47 -4.80 18.84
CA ASP A 103 -2.89 -5.42 20.03
C ASP A 103 -3.40 -4.74 21.32
N LYS A 104 -3.70 -3.43 21.29
CA LYS A 104 -4.30 -2.72 22.43
C LYS A 104 -5.74 -3.18 22.69
N ILE A 105 -6.55 -3.32 21.64
CA ILE A 105 -7.92 -3.84 21.75
C ILE A 105 -7.90 -5.29 22.24
N SER A 106 -7.03 -6.10 21.65
CA SER A 106 -6.87 -7.51 22.00
C SER A 106 -6.46 -7.75 23.44
N LYS A 107 -5.56 -6.93 23.98
CA LYS A 107 -5.16 -6.98 25.40
C LYS A 107 -6.33 -6.66 26.33
N LYS A 108 -7.25 -5.78 25.93
CA LYS A 108 -8.48 -5.49 26.69
C LYS A 108 -9.51 -6.63 26.63
N LEU A 109 -9.57 -7.35 25.52
CA LEU A 109 -10.57 -8.41 25.28
C LEU A 109 -10.16 -9.80 25.79
N HIS A 110 -8.95 -9.96 26.33
CA HIS A 110 -8.44 -11.23 26.90
C HIS A 110 -8.65 -12.46 26.00
N LEU A 111 -8.43 -12.30 24.69
CA LEU A 111 -8.66 -13.36 23.70
C LEU A 111 -7.58 -14.47 23.79
N SER A 112 -7.98 -15.71 23.45
CA SER A 112 -7.03 -16.80 23.28
C SER A 112 -6.10 -16.54 22.09
N LYS A 113 -4.89 -17.13 22.08
CA LYS A 113 -3.89 -16.92 21.01
C LYS A 113 -4.42 -17.19 19.60
N PHE A 114 -5.29 -18.20 19.44
CA PHE A 114 -5.91 -18.51 18.15
C PHE A 114 -6.91 -17.45 17.71
N LYS A 115 -7.82 -17.04 18.62
CA LYS A 115 -8.81 -15.98 18.34
C LYS A 115 -8.13 -14.64 18.09
N LEU A 116 -7.04 -14.37 18.80
CA LEU A 116 -6.22 -13.17 18.65
C LEU A 116 -5.63 -13.05 17.24
N SER A 117 -4.97 -14.12 16.76
CA SER A 117 -4.38 -14.13 15.41
C SER A 117 -5.43 -13.86 14.33
N ARG A 118 -6.60 -14.51 14.42
CA ARG A 118 -7.71 -14.29 13.50
C ARG A 118 -8.32 -12.89 13.62
N PHE A 119 -8.43 -12.34 14.82
CA PHE A 119 -8.91 -10.98 15.05
C PHE A 119 -7.96 -9.94 14.44
N ASN A 120 -6.65 -10.11 14.61
CA ASN A 120 -5.66 -9.18 14.05
C ASN A 120 -5.72 -9.19 12.51
N GLU A 121 -5.83 -10.37 11.90
CA GLU A 121 -5.99 -10.50 10.44
C GLU A 121 -7.27 -9.83 9.94
N SER A 122 -8.42 -10.14 10.54
CA SER A 122 -9.69 -9.52 10.16
C SER A 122 -9.71 -8.01 10.43
N GLY A 123 -9.06 -7.56 11.50
CA GLY A 123 -8.98 -6.14 11.87
C GLY A 123 -8.23 -5.31 10.82
N GLN A 124 -7.11 -5.81 10.32
CA GLN A 124 -6.36 -5.16 9.22
C GLN A 124 -7.21 -5.03 7.95
N LEU A 125 -7.89 -6.11 7.56
CA LEU A 125 -8.76 -6.13 6.39
C LEU A 125 -9.94 -5.17 6.52
N VAL A 126 -10.60 -5.14 7.68
CA VAL A 126 -11.73 -4.22 7.93
C VAL A 126 -11.28 -2.77 7.83
N VAL A 127 -10.16 -2.41 8.45
CA VAL A 127 -9.64 -1.04 8.39
C VAL A 127 -9.35 -0.63 6.95
N PHE A 128 -8.68 -1.50 6.19
CA PHE A 128 -8.40 -1.23 4.78
C PHE A 128 -9.66 -1.10 3.93
N TYR A 129 -10.63 -2.02 4.06
CA TYR A 129 -11.85 -1.98 3.26
C TYR A 129 -12.74 -0.79 3.60
N VAL A 130 -12.85 -0.41 4.86
CA VAL A 130 -13.60 0.80 5.25
C VAL A 130 -12.95 2.05 4.66
N MET A 131 -11.63 2.20 4.78
CA MET A 131 -10.92 3.34 4.18
C MET A 131 -11.07 3.36 2.66
N SER A 132 -10.92 2.20 2.00
CA SER A 132 -11.04 2.06 0.55
C SER A 132 -12.44 2.35 0.05
N PHE A 133 -13.45 1.91 0.79
CA PHE A 133 -14.85 2.16 0.45
C PHE A 133 -15.18 3.66 0.57
N LEU A 134 -14.79 4.31 1.67
CA LEU A 134 -15.02 5.74 1.87
C LEU A 134 -14.30 6.58 0.80
N TRP A 135 -13.06 6.23 0.47
CA TRP A 135 -12.31 6.92 -0.59
C TRP A 135 -12.91 6.65 -1.98
N GLY A 136 -13.30 5.40 -2.27
CA GLY A 136 -13.98 5.07 -3.52
C GLY A 136 -15.30 5.83 -3.70
N LEU A 137 -16.08 6.00 -2.63
CA LEU A 137 -17.29 6.82 -2.65
C LEU A 137 -16.99 8.30 -2.91
N ASP A 138 -15.99 8.87 -2.21
CA ASP A 138 -15.56 10.26 -2.44
C ASP A 138 -15.12 10.47 -3.89
N LEU A 139 -14.40 9.51 -4.49
CA LEU A 139 -13.98 9.55 -5.88
C LEU A 139 -15.18 9.49 -6.85
N ILE A 140 -16.13 8.57 -6.61
CA ILE A 140 -17.36 8.44 -7.42
C ILE A 140 -18.16 9.75 -7.44
N VAL A 141 -18.22 10.44 -6.29
CA VAL A 141 -18.90 11.75 -6.19
C VAL A 141 -18.09 12.83 -6.91
N ARG A 142 -16.77 12.89 -6.74
CA ARG A 142 -15.92 13.92 -7.36
C ARG A 142 -15.91 13.83 -8.89
N GLU A 143 -15.79 12.62 -9.43
CA GLU A 143 -15.73 12.38 -10.86
C GLU A 143 -17.12 12.34 -11.52
N GLN A 144 -18.19 12.50 -10.72
CA GLN A 144 -19.58 12.52 -11.17
C GLN A 144 -19.95 11.24 -11.94
N TYR A 145 -19.46 10.08 -11.48
CA TYR A 145 -19.82 8.78 -12.07
C TYR A 145 -21.28 8.41 -11.78
N ILE A 146 -21.88 9.01 -10.75
CA ILE A 146 -23.31 8.86 -10.45
C ILE A 146 -24.12 9.58 -11.55
N GLY A 147 -24.75 8.80 -12.43
CA GLY A 147 -25.62 9.31 -13.50
C GLY A 147 -24.98 9.34 -14.89
N ASN A 148 -23.65 9.15 -15.00
CA ASN A 148 -22.98 9.01 -16.30
C ASN A 148 -21.86 7.95 -16.23
N LEU A 149 -22.26 6.68 -16.23
CA LEU A 149 -21.34 5.54 -16.14
C LEU A 149 -20.36 5.47 -17.32
N GLN A 150 -20.71 6.06 -18.47
CA GLN A 150 -19.86 6.10 -19.66
C GLN A 150 -18.53 6.83 -19.41
N ARG A 151 -18.51 7.77 -18.47
CA ARG A 151 -17.29 8.48 -18.08
C ARG A 151 -16.19 7.58 -17.56
N LEU A 152 -16.52 6.38 -17.05
CA LEU A 152 -15.53 5.46 -16.51
C LEU A 152 -14.54 4.95 -17.57
N TRP A 153 -14.92 4.98 -18.84
CA TRP A 153 -14.10 4.50 -19.96
C TRP A 153 -13.98 5.56 -21.08
N GLU A 154 -14.25 6.82 -20.76
CA GLU A 154 -14.17 7.91 -21.73
C GLU A 154 -12.69 8.20 -22.07
N GLY A 155 -12.30 8.01 -23.34
CA GLY A 155 -10.90 8.15 -23.75
C GLY A 155 -10.05 6.88 -23.61
N TYR A 156 -10.66 5.72 -23.39
CA TYR A 156 -9.98 4.43 -23.43
C TYR A 156 -9.12 4.27 -24.71
N PRO A 157 -7.87 3.79 -24.62
CA PRO A 157 -7.18 3.24 -23.45
C PRO A 157 -6.42 4.27 -22.57
N GLU A 158 -6.37 5.54 -22.97
CA GLU A 158 -5.66 6.60 -22.23
C GLU A 158 -6.64 7.45 -21.41
N HIS A 159 -7.50 6.81 -20.61
CA HIS A 159 -8.44 7.53 -19.75
C HIS A 159 -7.68 8.43 -18.76
N PRO A 160 -7.91 9.75 -18.79
CA PRO A 160 -7.23 10.68 -17.90
C PRO A 160 -7.82 10.61 -16.49
N MET A 161 -6.96 10.38 -15.50
CA MET A 161 -7.31 10.31 -14.08
C MET A 161 -6.75 11.52 -13.33
N ILE A 162 -7.52 12.07 -12.40
CA ILE A 162 -6.98 13.03 -11.43
C ILE A 162 -5.98 12.34 -10.49
N PHE A 163 -5.11 13.13 -9.86
CA PHE A 163 -4.12 12.63 -8.89
C PHE A 163 -4.69 11.64 -7.87
N LEU A 164 -5.81 11.99 -7.22
CA LEU A 164 -6.44 11.16 -6.19
C LEU A 164 -6.97 9.84 -6.73
N HIS A 165 -7.51 9.83 -7.95
CA HIS A 165 -7.98 8.62 -8.62
C HIS A 165 -6.81 7.68 -8.90
N LYS A 166 -5.74 8.21 -9.51
CA LYS A 166 -4.55 7.41 -9.77
C LYS A 166 -3.92 6.88 -8.48
N LEU A 167 -3.79 7.73 -7.46
CA LEU A 167 -3.25 7.33 -6.17
C LEU A 167 -4.07 6.22 -5.51
N PHE A 168 -5.40 6.28 -5.63
CA PHE A 168 -6.29 5.23 -5.13
C PHE A 168 -5.91 3.87 -5.72
N PHE A 169 -5.79 3.74 -7.04
CA PHE A 169 -5.37 2.48 -7.66
C PHE A 169 -3.98 2.01 -7.23
N ILE A 170 -3.00 2.92 -7.17
CA ILE A 170 -1.64 2.59 -6.74
C ILE A 170 -1.62 2.06 -5.30
N ILE A 171 -2.40 2.65 -4.39
CA ILE A 171 -2.51 2.17 -3.01
C ILE A 171 -3.25 0.83 -2.95
N GLN A 172 -4.30 0.61 -3.75
CA GLN A 172 -4.96 -0.70 -3.82
C GLN A 172 -3.98 -1.80 -4.27
N LEU A 173 -3.20 -1.54 -5.33
CA LEU A 173 -2.18 -2.47 -5.82
C LEU A 173 -1.09 -2.72 -4.77
N ALA A 174 -0.59 -1.66 -4.15
CA ALA A 174 0.41 -1.74 -3.09
C ALA A 174 -0.11 -2.54 -1.89
N TYR A 175 -1.39 -2.40 -1.53
CA TYR A 175 -1.99 -3.19 -0.47
C TYR A 175 -2.08 -4.67 -0.87
N TYR A 176 -2.58 -5.03 -2.04
CA TYR A 176 -2.58 -6.46 -2.39
C TYR A 176 -1.16 -7.05 -2.51
N ALA A 177 -0.17 -6.24 -2.90
CA ALA A 177 1.23 -6.65 -2.92
C ALA A 177 1.82 -6.83 -1.50
N HIS A 178 1.46 -5.98 -0.52
CA HIS A 178 2.00 -6.06 0.85
C HIS A 178 1.61 -7.35 1.57
N ILE A 179 0.50 -7.98 1.19
CA ILE A 179 0.03 -9.22 1.81
C ILE A 179 1.10 -10.32 1.66
N LEU A 180 1.81 -10.39 0.54
CA LEU A 180 2.81 -11.44 0.28
C LEU A 180 4.00 -11.44 1.28
N PRO A 181 4.75 -10.32 1.46
CA PRO A 181 5.78 -10.26 2.49
C PRO A 181 5.20 -10.36 3.91
N GLU A 182 3.97 -9.90 4.13
CA GLU A 182 3.33 -9.99 5.44
C GLU A 182 3.07 -11.46 5.87
N LEU A 183 2.73 -12.34 4.93
CA LEU A 183 2.63 -13.79 5.22
C LEU A 183 3.92 -14.37 5.78
N TYR A 184 5.06 -13.85 5.31
CA TYR A 184 6.39 -14.23 5.79
C TYR A 184 6.66 -13.64 7.18
N PHE A 185 6.38 -12.36 7.41
CA PHE A 185 6.57 -11.72 8.71
C PHE A 185 5.69 -12.33 9.82
N GLN A 186 4.46 -12.69 9.51
CA GLN A 186 3.53 -13.32 10.46
C GLN A 186 3.79 -14.81 10.71
N LYS A 187 4.72 -15.43 9.97
CA LYS A 187 4.97 -16.89 10.01
C LYS A 187 3.69 -17.71 9.84
N VAL A 188 2.84 -17.33 8.88
CA VAL A 188 1.60 -18.05 8.59
C VAL A 188 1.92 -19.49 8.23
N LYS A 189 1.17 -20.44 8.77
CA LYS A 189 1.38 -21.86 8.51
C LYS A 189 1.13 -22.18 7.03
N ARG A 190 1.85 -23.15 6.48
CA ARG A 190 1.80 -23.51 5.05
C ARG A 190 0.41 -23.90 4.56
N ASP A 191 -0.41 -24.51 5.41
CA ASP A 191 -1.81 -24.87 5.15
C ASP A 191 -2.70 -23.63 4.98
N GLU A 192 -2.40 -22.54 5.71
CA GLU A 192 -3.15 -21.29 5.66
C GLU A 192 -2.60 -20.29 4.61
N GLN A 193 -1.40 -20.52 4.06
CA GLN A 193 -0.78 -19.61 3.09
C GLN A 193 -1.49 -19.61 1.73
N LYS A 194 -1.86 -20.78 1.20
CA LYS A 194 -2.45 -20.90 -0.13
C LYS A 194 -3.67 -20.00 -0.38
N PRO A 195 -4.73 -20.01 0.47
CA PRO A 195 -5.89 -19.15 0.24
C PRO A 195 -5.55 -17.66 0.33
N LYS A 196 -4.59 -17.27 1.18
CA LYS A 196 -4.16 -15.88 1.33
C LYS A 196 -3.38 -15.38 0.11
N ILE A 197 -2.51 -16.22 -0.45
CA ILE A 197 -1.80 -15.92 -1.71
C ILE A 197 -2.81 -15.79 -2.86
N GLN A 198 -3.79 -16.67 -2.95
CA GLN A 198 -4.85 -16.58 -3.97
C GLN A 198 -5.64 -15.29 -3.84
N HIS A 199 -6.00 -14.89 -2.61
CA HIS A 199 -6.65 -13.60 -2.36
C HIS A 199 -5.78 -12.41 -2.77
N ALA A 200 -4.49 -12.41 -2.38
CA ALA A 200 -3.54 -11.36 -2.72
C ALA A 200 -3.36 -11.20 -4.23
N VAL A 201 -3.08 -12.31 -4.93
CA VAL A 201 -2.85 -12.31 -6.38
C VAL A 201 -4.15 -11.99 -7.14
N GLY A 202 -5.28 -12.57 -6.73
CA GLY A 202 -6.57 -12.31 -7.36
C GLY A 202 -6.98 -10.84 -7.24
N GLY A 203 -6.85 -10.24 -6.06
CA GLY A 203 -7.10 -8.82 -5.85
C GLY A 203 -6.13 -7.93 -6.63
N PHE A 204 -4.84 -8.24 -6.62
CA PHE A 204 -3.84 -7.50 -7.40
C PHE A 204 -4.14 -7.51 -8.90
N LEU A 205 -4.49 -8.67 -9.45
CA LEU A 205 -4.82 -8.80 -10.88
C LEU A 205 -6.13 -8.10 -11.24
N LEU A 206 -7.15 -8.18 -10.39
CA LEU A 206 -8.43 -7.52 -10.63
C LEU A 206 -8.28 -6.00 -10.63
N ILE A 207 -7.58 -5.46 -9.62
CA ILE A 207 -7.30 -4.02 -9.54
C ILE A 207 -6.35 -3.59 -10.67
N GLY A 208 -5.35 -4.41 -11.00
CA GLY A 208 -4.42 -4.12 -12.09
C GLY A 208 -5.13 -4.08 -13.45
N ALA A 209 -6.03 -5.03 -13.68
CA ALA A 209 -6.88 -5.01 -14.86
C ALA A 209 -7.75 -3.76 -14.90
N ALA A 210 -8.41 -3.40 -13.78
CA ALA A 210 -9.19 -2.17 -13.70
C ALA A 210 -8.34 -0.90 -13.92
N TYR A 211 -7.09 -0.88 -13.49
CA TYR A 211 -6.19 0.27 -13.64
C TYR A 211 -5.66 0.45 -15.07
N PHE A 212 -5.41 -0.64 -15.79
CA PHE A 212 -4.94 -0.58 -17.17
C PHE A 212 -6.08 -0.56 -18.19
N LEU A 213 -7.26 -1.05 -17.81
CA LEU A 213 -8.42 -1.15 -18.72
C LEU A 213 -9.54 -0.13 -18.45
N GLY A 214 -9.51 0.55 -17.31
CA GLY A 214 -10.40 1.68 -17.00
C GLY A 214 -9.73 2.98 -17.40
#